data_AF-A0A0G1AZ39-F1
#
_entry.id   AF-A0A0G1AZ39-F1
#
_cell.length_a   1.000
_cell.length_b   1.000
_cell.length_c   1.000
_cell.angle_alpha   90.00
_cell.angle_beta   90.00
_cell.angle_gamma   90.00
#
_symmetry.space_group_name_H-M   'P 1'
#
loop_
_entity.id
_entity.type
_entity.pdbx_description
1 polymer ?
#
loop_
_entity_poly.entity_id
_entity_poly.type
_entity_poly.pdbx_seq_one_letter_code
_entity_poly.pdbx_strand_id
1 'polypeptide(L)'
;MAILTNIFEDHLNRYANYEEYVNDKRLIFKYQKPKDYLFINYNESNLREIAKETKSKVYFYSPNGDELLEHNLPVLSQEPRLGAYFRGQKIYFGANQEEICSLKDIKMMGRHVINNVLGAISVAKLYDVKNSDIKIALHDFPGLEGRLQFIAQKGGVKFYNDTTATTPESTIAALNALADNFKDIKNRLVIIAGGADKSLNFKDLAKNICDKCQGIILLKGTATDKIKKEIDHCLKNNSEINLDIKEIDLMEKAVELAYKKAGKNGLVLLSPGCASFGLFKHEFERGDKFNQAVKELK
;
A
#
# COMPACT_ATOMS: atom_id res chain seq x y z
N MET A 1 -3.09 -4.76 24.98
CA MET A 1 -3.77 -4.30 23.74
C MET A 1 -3.11 -4.98 22.56
N ALA A 2 -3.89 -5.35 21.54
CA ALA A 2 -3.39 -5.84 20.26
C ALA A 2 -4.20 -5.25 19.10
N ILE A 3 -3.59 -5.16 17.92
CA ILE A 3 -4.28 -4.87 16.66
C ILE A 3 -3.93 -5.97 15.66
N LEU A 4 -4.95 -6.47 14.98
CA LEU A 4 -4.80 -7.42 13.89
C LEU A 4 -5.37 -6.75 12.62
N THR A 5 -4.48 -6.43 11.69
CA THR A 5 -4.81 -5.58 10.53
C THR A 5 -5.45 -6.35 9.39
N ASN A 6 -4.92 -7.53 9.08
CA ASN A 6 -5.39 -8.47 8.08
C ASN A 6 -4.66 -9.82 8.26
N ILE A 7 -5.19 -10.87 7.65
CA ILE A 7 -4.51 -12.14 7.47
C ILE A 7 -4.82 -12.60 6.03
N PHE A 8 -3.79 -12.60 5.18
CA PHE A 8 -3.83 -13.17 3.83
C PHE A 8 -2.81 -14.30 3.72
N GLU A 9 -2.98 -15.19 2.75
CA GLU A 9 -1.99 -16.23 2.44
C GLU A 9 -0.63 -15.57 2.14
N ASP A 10 0.31 -15.74 3.05
CA ASP A 10 1.67 -15.23 2.95
C ASP A 10 2.60 -16.22 3.66
N HIS A 11 3.88 -16.23 3.30
CA HIS A 11 4.91 -17.08 3.92
C HIS A 11 4.63 -18.60 3.88
N LEU A 12 3.97 -19.12 2.84
CA LEU A 12 3.76 -20.58 2.65
C LEU A 12 5.07 -21.38 2.46
N ASN A 13 6.20 -20.70 2.31
CA ASN A 13 7.54 -21.30 2.33
C ASN A 13 8.07 -21.61 3.74
N ARG A 14 7.40 -21.09 4.79
CA ARG A 14 7.80 -21.24 6.20
C ARG A 14 6.79 -22.03 7.03
N TYR A 15 5.52 -21.97 6.67
CA TYR A 15 4.44 -22.69 7.37
C TYR A 15 4.01 -23.90 6.56
N ALA A 16 3.64 -25.00 7.24
CA ALA A 16 3.19 -26.21 6.55
C ALA A 16 1.84 -25.99 5.85
N ASN A 17 1.02 -25.07 6.37
CA ASN A 17 -0.26 -24.68 5.79
C ASN A 17 -0.71 -23.29 6.31
N TYR A 18 -1.78 -22.76 5.72
CA TYR A 18 -2.35 -21.45 6.10
C TYR A 18 -2.89 -21.42 7.54
N GLU A 19 -3.36 -22.54 8.07
CA GLU A 19 -3.92 -22.62 9.42
C GLU A 19 -2.84 -22.39 10.49
N GLU A 20 -1.65 -22.97 10.31
CA GLU A 20 -0.51 -22.70 11.21
C GLU A 20 -0.13 -21.21 11.23
N TYR A 21 -0.06 -20.59 10.05
CA TYR A 21 0.22 -19.16 9.93
C TYR A 21 -0.84 -18.29 10.65
N VAL A 22 -2.11 -18.65 10.50
CA VAL A 22 -3.22 -18.01 11.21
C VAL A 22 -3.03 -18.18 12.72
N ASN A 23 -2.75 -19.40 13.19
CA ASN A 23 -2.59 -19.72 14.61
C ASN A 23 -1.44 -18.95 15.27
N ASP A 24 -0.33 -18.75 14.56
CA ASP A 24 0.79 -17.93 15.05
C ASP A 24 0.38 -16.47 15.26
N LYS A 25 -0.40 -15.89 14.36
CA LYS A 25 -0.91 -14.53 14.55
C LYS A 25 -1.94 -14.44 15.68
N ARG A 26 -2.72 -15.50 15.94
CA ARG A 26 -3.67 -15.55 17.07
C ARG A 26 -2.97 -15.39 18.43
N LEU A 27 -1.69 -15.75 18.53
CA LEU A 27 -0.92 -15.59 19.77
C LEU A 27 -0.93 -14.16 20.30
N ILE A 28 -1.10 -13.15 19.42
CA ILE A 28 -1.14 -11.73 19.81
C ILE A 28 -2.27 -11.40 20.80
N PHE A 29 -3.37 -12.14 20.77
CA PHE A 29 -4.52 -11.93 21.67
C PHE A 29 -4.84 -13.13 22.56
N LYS A 30 -4.20 -14.29 22.36
CA LYS A 30 -4.47 -15.54 23.08
C LYS A 30 -4.49 -15.40 24.61
N TYR A 31 -3.59 -14.58 25.16
CA TYR A 31 -3.44 -14.40 26.61
C TYR A 31 -4.10 -13.13 27.16
N GLN A 32 -4.86 -12.42 26.33
CA GLN A 32 -5.58 -11.22 26.75
C GLN A 32 -6.76 -11.57 27.68
N LYS A 33 -7.05 -10.66 28.59
CA LYS A 33 -8.07 -10.75 29.64
C LYS A 33 -9.25 -9.80 29.31
N PRO A 34 -10.39 -9.88 30.03
CA PRO A 34 -11.55 -9.01 29.79
C PRO A 34 -11.32 -7.50 29.90
N LYS A 35 -10.21 -7.08 30.52
CA LYS A 35 -9.80 -5.67 30.59
C LYS A 35 -8.94 -5.22 29.41
N ASP A 36 -8.42 -6.15 28.62
CA ASP A 36 -7.56 -5.88 27.47
C ASP A 36 -8.40 -5.61 26.23
N TYR A 37 -7.72 -5.06 25.21
CA TYR A 37 -8.34 -4.54 24.00
C TYR A 37 -7.77 -5.20 22.75
N LEU A 38 -8.65 -5.55 21.83
CA LEU A 38 -8.31 -6.09 20.52
C LEU A 38 -8.97 -5.25 19.43
N PHE A 39 -8.18 -4.76 18.49
CA PHE A 39 -8.64 -3.96 17.35
C PHE A 39 -8.62 -4.81 16.08
N ILE A 40 -9.74 -4.84 15.35
CA ILE A 40 -9.92 -5.70 14.19
C ILE A 40 -10.54 -4.92 13.03
N ASN A 41 -10.00 -5.14 11.83
CA ASN A 41 -10.64 -4.68 10.60
C ASN A 41 -11.93 -5.48 10.37
N TYR A 42 -13.07 -4.79 10.40
CA TYR A 42 -14.36 -5.44 10.26
C TYR A 42 -14.54 -6.08 8.88
N ASN A 43 -13.96 -5.55 7.80
CA ASN A 43 -14.16 -6.12 6.47
C ASN A 43 -13.51 -7.50 6.27
N GLU A 44 -12.60 -7.88 7.16
CA GLU A 44 -11.89 -9.16 7.09
C GLU A 44 -12.69 -10.27 7.80
N SER A 45 -13.40 -11.09 7.03
CA SER A 45 -14.29 -12.13 7.57
C SER A 45 -13.55 -13.15 8.45
N ASN A 46 -12.36 -13.57 8.05
CA ASN A 46 -11.50 -14.45 8.84
C ASN A 46 -11.15 -13.83 10.19
N LEU A 47 -10.89 -12.52 10.26
CA LEU A 47 -10.62 -11.84 11.51
C LEU A 47 -11.85 -11.78 12.41
N ARG A 48 -13.04 -11.55 11.84
CA ARG A 48 -14.30 -11.57 12.61
C ARG A 48 -14.55 -12.94 13.23
N GLU A 49 -14.26 -14.02 12.51
CA GLU A 49 -14.39 -15.38 13.04
C GLU A 49 -13.39 -15.65 14.17
N ILE A 50 -12.12 -15.31 13.95
CA ILE A 50 -11.05 -15.47 14.96
C ILE A 50 -11.33 -14.64 16.22
N ALA A 51 -11.96 -13.46 16.08
CA ALA A 51 -12.33 -12.60 17.20
C ALA A 51 -13.24 -13.28 18.21
N LYS A 52 -14.05 -14.26 17.79
CA LYS A 52 -14.99 -14.99 18.67
C LYS A 52 -14.27 -15.77 19.77
N GLU A 53 -12.99 -16.09 19.56
CA GLU A 53 -12.15 -16.85 20.50
C GLU A 53 -11.56 -15.97 21.60
N THR A 54 -11.57 -14.64 21.45
CA THR A 54 -10.92 -13.74 22.41
C THR A 54 -11.80 -13.47 23.63
N LYS A 55 -11.14 -13.21 24.78
CA LYS A 55 -11.78 -12.70 26.00
C LYS A 55 -11.79 -11.18 26.08
N SER A 56 -11.18 -10.52 25.10
CA SER A 56 -10.89 -9.09 25.12
C SER A 56 -12.09 -8.25 24.73
N LYS A 57 -12.00 -6.96 25.04
CA LYS A 57 -12.87 -5.92 24.49
C LYS A 57 -12.50 -5.69 23.02
N VAL A 58 -13.36 -6.12 22.09
CA VAL A 58 -13.11 -5.97 20.66
C VAL A 58 -13.62 -4.62 20.15
N TYR A 59 -12.78 -3.90 19.43
CA TYR A 59 -13.11 -2.71 18.64
C TYR A 59 -13.02 -3.03 17.16
N PHE A 60 -14.15 -2.86 16.45
CA PHE A 60 -14.21 -3.04 15.00
C PHE A 60 -14.04 -1.70 14.29
N TYR A 61 -13.10 -1.61 13.36
CA TYR A 61 -12.92 -0.45 12.48
C TYR A 61 -13.21 -0.80 11.03
N SER A 62 -13.69 0.15 10.22
CA SER A 62 -14.06 -0.11 8.84
C SER A 62 -13.95 1.10 7.88
N PRO A 63 -13.39 0.95 6.66
CA PRO A 63 -13.53 1.91 5.57
C PRO A 63 -14.97 2.13 5.08
N ASN A 64 -15.92 1.28 5.46
CA ASN A 64 -17.34 1.46 5.19
C ASN A 64 -18.13 1.43 6.52
N GLY A 65 -18.43 2.60 7.08
CA GLY A 65 -19.10 2.70 8.37
C GLY A 65 -20.54 2.19 8.41
N ASP A 66 -21.24 2.14 7.28
CA ASP A 66 -22.67 1.77 7.27
C ASP A 66 -22.88 0.34 7.80
N GLU A 67 -21.97 -0.60 7.46
CA GLU A 67 -22.03 -1.99 7.93
C GLU A 67 -21.81 -2.15 9.45
N LEU A 68 -21.12 -1.19 10.08
CA LEU A 68 -20.91 -1.17 11.53
C LEU A 68 -22.13 -0.59 12.27
N LEU A 69 -22.83 0.33 11.62
CA LEU A 69 -23.99 1.03 12.18
C LEU A 69 -25.29 0.24 12.03
N GLU A 70 -25.35 -0.74 11.12
CA GLU A 70 -26.49 -1.65 10.94
C GLU A 70 -26.70 -2.66 12.09
N HIS A 71 -25.93 -2.54 13.18
CA HIS A 71 -26.08 -3.30 14.44
C HIS A 71 -25.92 -4.84 14.37
N ASN A 72 -25.50 -5.40 13.24
CA ASN A 72 -25.23 -6.84 13.08
C ASN A 72 -23.77 -7.19 13.40
N LEU A 73 -23.21 -6.65 14.49
CA LEU A 73 -21.86 -7.00 14.92
C LEU A 73 -21.80 -8.47 15.38
N PRO A 74 -20.66 -9.17 15.20
CA PRO A 74 -20.48 -10.53 15.67
C PRO A 74 -20.84 -10.68 17.15
N VAL A 75 -21.50 -11.79 17.49
CA VAL A 75 -21.70 -12.19 18.90
C VAL A 75 -20.34 -12.64 19.45
N LEU A 76 -19.87 -11.94 20.49
CA LEU A 76 -18.58 -12.15 21.13
C LEU A 76 -18.75 -12.40 22.63
N SER A 77 -17.66 -12.81 23.30
CA SER A 77 -17.63 -13.00 24.76
C SER A 77 -17.82 -11.71 25.56
N GLN A 78 -17.60 -10.56 24.92
CA GLN A 78 -17.81 -9.21 25.45
C GLN A 78 -18.55 -8.40 24.39
N GLU A 79 -19.39 -7.44 24.80
CA GLU A 79 -20.08 -6.58 23.83
C GLU A 79 -19.05 -5.89 22.89
N PRO A 80 -19.24 -6.02 21.56
CA PRO A 80 -18.36 -5.40 20.59
C PRO A 80 -18.51 -3.88 20.63
N ARG A 81 -17.42 -3.18 20.36
CA ARG A 81 -17.38 -1.72 20.33
C ARG A 81 -17.09 -1.24 18.91
N LEU A 82 -17.62 -0.06 18.59
CA LEU A 82 -17.30 0.63 17.35
C LEU A 82 -15.97 1.37 17.51
N GLY A 83 -14.99 1.00 16.69
CA GLY A 83 -13.76 1.73 16.48
C GLY A 83 -13.96 2.90 15.52
N ALA A 84 -12.89 3.25 14.81
CA ALA A 84 -12.94 4.30 13.81
C ALA A 84 -13.51 3.78 12.50
N TYR A 85 -14.28 4.61 11.79
CA TYR A 85 -14.82 4.24 10.49
C TYR A 85 -15.00 5.43 9.56
N PHE A 86 -15.01 5.17 8.26
CA PHE A 86 -15.32 6.17 7.24
C PHE A 86 -16.82 6.26 6.98
N ARG A 87 -17.34 7.48 6.83
CA ARG A 87 -18.67 7.74 6.30
C ARG A 87 -18.62 8.98 5.41
N GLY A 88 -18.86 8.79 4.11
CA GLY A 88 -18.57 9.81 3.10
C GLY A 88 -17.09 10.15 3.04
N GLN A 89 -16.73 11.41 3.30
CA GLN A 89 -15.33 11.89 3.30
C GLN A 89 -14.78 12.13 4.72
N LYS A 90 -15.47 11.67 5.76
CA LYS A 90 -15.13 11.91 7.17
C LYS A 90 -14.89 10.61 7.91
N ILE A 91 -14.02 10.68 8.91
CA ILE A 91 -13.75 9.60 9.86
C ILE A 91 -14.45 9.91 11.17
N TYR A 92 -15.16 8.90 11.69
CA TYR A 92 -15.84 8.93 12.97
C TYR A 92 -15.27 7.86 13.90
N PHE A 93 -15.51 8.00 15.19
CA PHE A 93 -15.18 6.98 16.20
C PHE A 93 -16.37 6.74 17.13
N GLY A 94 -16.57 5.47 17.50
CA GLY A 94 -17.57 5.09 18.50
C GLY A 94 -19.03 5.16 18.03
N ALA A 95 -19.94 4.64 18.86
CA ALA A 95 -21.36 4.61 18.56
C ALA A 95 -22.04 5.99 18.60
N ASN A 96 -21.43 6.94 19.30
CA ASN A 96 -21.84 8.35 19.31
C ASN A 96 -21.46 9.11 18.02
N GLN A 97 -20.74 8.46 17.08
CA GLN A 97 -20.28 9.05 15.83
C GLN A 97 -19.47 10.33 16.07
N GLU A 98 -18.48 10.26 16.95
CA GLU A 98 -17.57 11.39 17.19
C GLU A 98 -16.76 11.67 15.92
N GLU A 99 -16.92 12.85 15.32
CA GLU A 99 -16.13 13.25 14.14
C GLU A 99 -14.67 13.52 14.54
N ILE A 100 -13.74 12.79 13.89
CA ILE A 100 -12.31 12.87 14.17
C ILE A 100 -11.61 13.80 13.17
N CYS A 101 -11.72 13.48 11.88
CA CYS A 101 -11.08 14.23 10.80
C CYS A 101 -11.71 13.87 9.44
N SER A 102 -11.19 14.46 8.36
CA SER A 102 -11.59 14.16 6.98
C SER A 102 -10.50 13.44 6.20
N LEU A 103 -10.86 12.84 5.07
CA LEU A 103 -9.92 12.21 4.15
C LEU A 103 -8.82 13.19 3.68
N LYS A 104 -9.14 14.49 3.61
CA LYS A 104 -8.21 15.54 3.18
C LYS A 104 -7.10 15.81 4.19
N ASP A 105 -7.29 15.38 5.44
CA ASP A 105 -6.31 15.54 6.51
C ASP A 105 -5.27 14.42 6.50
N ILE A 106 -5.44 13.40 5.66
CA ILE A 106 -4.52 12.27 5.53
C ILE A 106 -3.55 12.56 4.38
N LYS A 107 -2.27 12.70 4.70
CA LYS A 107 -1.23 12.99 3.70
C LYS A 107 -0.83 11.78 2.85
N MET A 108 -0.92 10.59 3.43
CA MET A 108 -0.56 9.33 2.77
C MET A 108 -1.55 8.96 1.65
N MET A 109 -1.05 8.34 0.57
CA MET A 109 -1.86 7.96 -0.59
C MET A 109 -2.19 6.46 -0.62
N GLY A 110 -3.36 6.13 -1.17
CA GLY A 110 -3.77 4.75 -1.45
C GLY A 110 -4.84 4.22 -0.50
N ARG A 111 -5.77 3.44 -1.06
CA ARG A 111 -6.92 2.90 -0.30
C ARG A 111 -6.51 1.98 0.83
N HIS A 112 -5.43 1.21 0.68
CA HIS A 112 -4.92 0.31 1.71
C HIS A 112 -4.44 1.06 2.98
N VAL A 113 -4.05 2.33 2.85
CA VAL A 113 -3.65 3.16 3.99
C VAL A 113 -4.84 3.43 4.92
N ILE A 114 -6.05 3.50 4.38
CA ILE A 114 -7.26 3.81 5.15
C ILE A 114 -7.42 2.84 6.32
N ASN A 115 -7.28 1.53 6.09
CA ASN A 115 -7.41 0.53 7.15
C ASN A 115 -6.40 0.74 8.27
N ASN A 116 -5.16 1.09 7.92
CA ASN A 116 -4.12 1.39 8.91
C ASN A 116 -4.44 2.64 9.71
N VAL A 117 -4.93 3.70 9.05
CA VAL A 117 -5.34 4.96 9.69
C VAL A 117 -6.49 4.71 10.65
N LEU A 118 -7.53 3.98 10.23
CA LEU A 118 -8.68 3.67 11.08
C LEU A 118 -8.28 2.83 12.30
N GLY A 119 -7.43 1.82 12.11
CA GLY A 119 -6.87 1.04 13.21
C GLY A 119 -6.10 1.92 14.20
N ALA A 120 -5.23 2.81 13.70
CA ALA A 120 -4.44 3.73 14.52
C ALA A 120 -5.32 4.76 15.27
N ILE A 121 -6.33 5.33 14.62
CA ILE A 121 -7.30 6.24 15.26
C ILE A 121 -8.06 5.51 16.36
N SER A 122 -8.49 4.27 16.10
CA SER A 122 -9.22 3.47 17.10
C SER A 122 -8.39 3.27 18.37
N VAL A 123 -7.10 3.01 18.21
CA VAL A 123 -6.15 2.90 19.32
C VAL A 123 -5.94 4.25 20.00
N ALA A 124 -5.71 5.32 19.25
CA ALA A 124 -5.48 6.65 19.82
C ALA A 124 -6.68 7.14 20.66
N LYS A 125 -7.90 6.93 20.16
CA LYS A 125 -9.13 7.30 20.86
C LYS A 125 -9.40 6.46 22.09
N LEU A 126 -8.96 5.19 22.13
CA LEU A 126 -9.00 4.40 23.36
C LEU A 126 -8.18 5.02 24.50
N TYR A 127 -7.13 5.78 24.18
CA TYR A 127 -6.27 6.48 25.14
C TYR A 127 -6.59 7.98 25.25
N ASP A 128 -7.80 8.39 24.86
CA ASP A 128 -8.29 9.77 24.99
C ASP A 128 -7.41 10.82 24.29
N VAL A 129 -6.67 10.43 23.23
CA VAL A 129 -5.92 11.38 22.41
C VAL A 129 -6.91 12.35 21.74
N LYS A 130 -6.62 13.65 21.80
CA LYS A 130 -7.48 14.70 21.26
C LYS A 130 -7.58 14.59 19.73
N ASN A 131 -8.75 14.91 19.20
CA ASN A 131 -8.98 14.88 17.74
C ASN A 131 -8.05 15.86 17.01
N SER A 132 -7.70 16.99 17.61
CA SER A 132 -6.71 17.93 17.08
C SER A 132 -5.34 17.28 16.88
N ASP A 133 -4.90 16.48 17.86
CA ASP A 133 -3.56 15.88 17.86
C ASP A 133 -3.52 14.71 16.86
N ILE A 134 -4.60 13.93 16.77
CA ILE A 134 -4.78 12.90 15.75
C ILE A 134 -4.72 13.52 14.35
N LYS A 135 -5.45 14.63 14.14
CA LYS A 135 -5.50 15.33 12.86
C LYS A 135 -4.11 15.85 12.45
N ILE A 136 -3.38 16.47 13.38
CA ILE A 136 -2.01 16.93 13.16
C ILE A 136 -1.11 15.74 12.80
N ALA A 137 -1.18 14.64 13.55
CA ALA A 137 -0.37 13.45 13.29
C ALA A 137 -0.64 12.86 11.89
N LEU A 138 -1.89 12.77 11.45
CA LEU A 138 -2.26 12.25 10.12
C LEU A 138 -1.83 13.17 8.97
N HIS A 139 -1.87 14.48 9.21
CA HIS A 139 -1.43 15.47 8.23
C HIS A 139 0.10 15.50 8.12
N ASP A 140 0.81 15.41 9.23
CA ASP A 140 2.27 15.58 9.25
C ASP A 140 3.01 14.29 8.94
N PHE A 141 2.41 13.12 9.22
CA PHE A 141 3.03 11.82 8.96
C PHE A 141 3.19 11.59 7.44
N PRO A 142 4.42 11.60 6.91
CA PRO A 142 4.67 11.53 5.47
C PRO A 142 4.54 10.10 4.91
N GLY A 143 4.24 9.11 5.75
CA GLY A 143 4.39 7.69 5.44
C GLY A 143 5.75 7.15 5.88
N LEU A 144 6.02 5.90 5.50
CA LEU A 144 7.29 5.26 5.77
C LEU A 144 8.25 5.46 4.59
N GLU A 145 9.54 5.48 4.89
CA GLU A 145 10.58 5.52 3.86
C GLU A 145 10.45 4.35 2.88
N GLY A 146 10.59 4.64 1.59
CA GLY A 146 10.48 3.63 0.52
C GLY A 146 9.07 3.03 0.32
N ARG A 147 8.02 3.61 0.91
CA ARG A 147 6.60 3.26 0.68
C ARG A 147 5.85 4.42 0.04
N LEU A 148 5.75 4.40 -1.29
CA LEU A 148 5.18 5.46 -2.12
C LEU A 148 5.62 6.88 -1.67
N GLN A 149 6.87 6.98 -1.25
CA GLN A 149 7.43 8.17 -0.59
C GLN A 149 7.66 9.27 -1.63
N PHE A 150 7.11 10.46 -1.38
CA PHE A 150 7.43 11.63 -2.21
C PHE A 150 8.87 12.07 -1.95
N ILE A 151 9.69 12.13 -3.01
CA ILE A 151 11.12 12.46 -2.91
C ILE A 151 11.38 13.91 -3.25
N ALA A 152 10.90 14.36 -4.42
CA ALA A 152 11.13 15.72 -4.89
C ALA A 152 10.17 16.07 -6.05
N GLN A 153 10.09 17.35 -6.35
CA GLN A 153 9.55 17.86 -7.61
C GLN A 153 10.65 18.63 -8.35
N LYS A 154 10.97 18.22 -9.58
CA LYS A 154 11.98 18.87 -10.44
C LYS A 154 11.40 19.13 -11.82
N GLY A 155 11.54 20.34 -12.37
CA GLY A 155 10.97 20.68 -13.68
C GLY A 155 9.46 20.44 -13.81
N GLY A 156 8.72 20.39 -12.69
CA GLY A 156 7.30 20.01 -12.67
C GLY A 156 7.03 18.49 -12.62
N VAL A 157 8.04 17.64 -12.69
CA VAL A 157 7.92 16.18 -12.51
C VAL A 157 8.00 15.84 -11.03
N LYS A 158 7.06 15.02 -10.54
CA LYS A 158 7.09 14.49 -9.17
C LYS A 158 7.68 13.08 -9.14
N PHE A 159 8.54 12.83 -8.16
CA PHE A 159 9.24 11.55 -7.99
C PHE A 159 8.75 10.83 -6.74
N TYR A 160 8.39 9.56 -6.90
CA TYR A 160 7.97 8.68 -5.82
C TYR A 160 8.87 7.45 -5.72
N ASN A 161 9.32 7.17 -4.51
CA ASN A 161 10.09 5.98 -4.16
C ASN A 161 9.18 4.97 -3.45
N ASP A 162 8.92 3.86 -4.12
CA ASP A 162 8.22 2.69 -3.59
C ASP A 162 9.11 1.44 -3.67
N THR A 163 10.39 1.57 -3.32
CA THR A 163 11.38 0.47 -3.41
C THR A 163 10.99 -0.78 -2.61
N THR A 164 10.13 -0.63 -1.60
CA THR A 164 9.63 -1.74 -0.78
C THR A 164 8.55 -2.58 -1.48
N ALA A 165 8.02 -2.12 -2.63
CA ALA A 165 7.14 -2.91 -3.49
C ALA A 165 7.90 -4.02 -4.23
N THR A 166 8.19 -5.09 -3.47
CA THR A 166 8.94 -6.26 -3.96
C THR A 166 8.05 -7.36 -4.54
N THR A 167 6.75 -7.08 -4.71
CA THR A 167 5.77 -7.96 -5.36
C THR A 167 4.92 -7.21 -6.40
N PRO A 168 4.36 -7.92 -7.41
CA PRO A 168 3.44 -7.34 -8.39
C PRO A 168 2.26 -6.60 -7.75
N GLU A 169 1.66 -7.17 -6.72
CA GLU A 169 0.47 -6.64 -6.03
C GLU A 169 0.78 -5.32 -5.34
N SER A 170 1.96 -5.22 -4.71
CA SER A 170 2.42 -3.97 -4.09
C SER A 170 2.57 -2.85 -5.13
N THR A 171 3.12 -3.17 -6.30
CA THR A 171 3.27 -2.21 -7.39
C THR A 171 1.92 -1.81 -7.99
N ILE A 172 0.99 -2.76 -8.15
CA ILE A 172 -0.38 -2.45 -8.59
C ILE A 172 -1.06 -1.51 -7.59
N ALA A 173 -0.88 -1.72 -6.28
CA ALA A 173 -1.42 -0.83 -5.25
C ALA A 173 -0.86 0.60 -5.37
N ALA A 174 0.44 0.75 -5.65
CA ALA A 174 1.07 2.05 -5.89
C ALA A 174 0.56 2.73 -7.16
N LEU A 175 0.43 1.99 -8.27
CA LEU A 175 -0.14 2.49 -9.52
C LEU A 175 -1.58 2.98 -9.33
N ASN A 176 -2.41 2.23 -8.60
CA ASN A 176 -3.78 2.60 -8.30
C ASN A 176 -3.84 3.84 -7.38
N ALA A 177 -2.97 3.93 -6.38
CA ALA A 177 -2.88 5.09 -5.50
C ALA A 177 -2.53 6.37 -6.26
N LEU A 178 -1.61 6.31 -7.24
CA LEU A 178 -1.33 7.45 -8.10
C LEU A 178 -2.49 7.76 -9.06
N ALA A 179 -3.14 6.75 -9.63
CA ALA A 179 -4.28 6.94 -10.53
C ALA A 179 -5.48 7.59 -9.83
N ASP A 180 -5.77 7.21 -8.58
CA ASP A 180 -6.83 7.81 -7.76
C ASP A 180 -6.52 9.30 -7.43
N ASN A 181 -5.24 9.68 -7.34
CA ASN A 181 -4.80 11.00 -6.91
C ASN A 181 -4.44 11.96 -8.06
N PHE A 182 -4.16 11.45 -9.25
CA PHE A 182 -3.72 12.24 -10.40
C PHE A 182 -4.58 11.94 -11.63
N LYS A 183 -5.22 12.99 -12.15
CA LYS A 183 -5.93 12.92 -13.43
C LYS A 183 -4.96 12.69 -14.59
N ASP A 184 -5.44 11.97 -15.59
CA ASP A 184 -4.72 11.66 -16.82
C ASP A 184 -3.39 10.94 -16.55
N ILE A 185 -3.39 9.98 -15.63
CA ILE A 185 -2.20 9.25 -15.20
C ILE A 185 -1.49 8.55 -16.37
N LYS A 186 -2.28 8.00 -17.30
CA LYS A 186 -1.81 7.25 -18.47
C LYS A 186 -0.80 8.03 -19.31
N ASN A 187 -1.00 9.34 -19.47
CA ASN A 187 -0.13 10.20 -20.28
C ASN A 187 0.98 10.89 -19.48
N ARG A 188 1.10 10.59 -18.17
CA ARG A 188 1.98 11.32 -17.24
C ARG A 188 2.95 10.43 -16.49
N LEU A 189 2.58 9.18 -16.22
CA LEU A 189 3.34 8.28 -15.37
C LEU A 189 4.37 7.47 -16.15
N VAL A 190 5.62 7.54 -15.70
CA VAL A 190 6.70 6.63 -16.09
C VAL A 190 7.08 5.81 -14.87
N ILE A 191 7.06 4.49 -15.00
CA ILE A 191 7.43 3.57 -13.92
C ILE A 191 8.84 3.01 -14.16
N ILE A 192 9.63 2.92 -13.08
CA ILE A 192 10.88 2.17 -13.03
C ILE A 192 10.59 0.87 -12.28
N ALA A 193 10.68 -0.27 -12.99
CA ALA A 193 10.34 -1.59 -12.48
C ALA A 193 11.40 -2.64 -12.87
N GLY A 194 11.28 -3.88 -12.42
CA GLY A 194 12.23 -4.95 -12.76
C GLY A 194 13.32 -5.18 -11.72
N GLY A 195 14.12 -6.22 -11.94
CA GLY A 195 15.00 -6.82 -10.93
C GLY A 195 14.94 -8.35 -10.93
N ALA A 196 15.13 -8.97 -9.78
CA ALA A 196 15.21 -10.42 -9.64
C ALA A 196 13.84 -11.06 -9.34
N ASP A 197 13.55 -12.14 -10.05
CA ASP A 197 12.32 -12.90 -9.90
C ASP A 197 12.34 -13.83 -8.68
N LYS A 198 11.17 -13.98 -8.06
CA LYS A 198 10.88 -14.93 -6.98
C LYS A 198 9.84 -15.97 -7.43
N SER A 199 9.84 -16.32 -8.72
CA SER A 199 8.81 -17.16 -9.37
C SER A 199 7.41 -16.54 -9.31
N LEU A 200 7.31 -15.23 -9.54
CA LEU A 200 6.06 -14.47 -9.45
C LEU A 200 5.31 -14.41 -10.79
N ASN A 201 4.01 -14.13 -10.73
CA ASN A 201 3.17 -13.90 -11.90
C ASN A 201 3.06 -12.39 -12.19
N PHE A 202 3.42 -11.96 -13.40
CA PHE A 202 3.47 -10.55 -13.79
C PHE A 202 2.34 -10.10 -14.71
N LYS A 203 1.38 -10.97 -15.04
CA LYS A 203 0.31 -10.70 -16.01
C LYS A 203 -0.53 -9.47 -15.62
N ASP A 204 -1.03 -9.45 -14.39
CA ASP A 204 -1.86 -8.34 -13.91
C ASP A 204 -1.06 -7.05 -13.72
N LEU A 205 0.22 -7.16 -13.36
CA LEU A 205 1.11 -6.02 -13.29
C LEU A 205 1.31 -5.40 -14.68
N ALA A 206 1.62 -6.21 -15.69
CA ALA A 206 1.81 -5.76 -17.05
C ALA A 206 0.56 -5.06 -17.60
N LYS A 207 -0.63 -5.62 -17.35
CA LYS A 207 -1.91 -4.97 -17.69
C LYS A 207 -2.03 -3.61 -17.03
N ASN A 208 -1.79 -3.51 -15.72
CA ASN A 208 -1.87 -2.24 -15.00
C ASN A 208 -0.87 -1.19 -15.51
N ILE A 209 0.35 -1.61 -15.87
CA ILE A 209 1.36 -0.72 -16.48
C ILE A 209 0.87 -0.23 -17.84
N CYS A 210 0.35 -1.13 -18.68
CA CYS A 210 -0.19 -0.79 -19.99
C CYS A 210 -1.40 0.13 -19.89
N ASP A 211 -2.23 0.03 -18.85
CA ASP A 211 -3.41 0.87 -18.67
C ASP A 211 -3.09 2.25 -18.05
N LYS A 212 -1.99 2.38 -17.30
CA LYS A 212 -1.74 3.56 -16.44
C LYS A 212 -0.44 4.30 -16.69
N CYS A 213 0.49 3.75 -17.47
CA CYS A 213 1.80 4.35 -17.69
C CYS A 213 2.00 4.74 -19.16
N GLN A 214 2.68 5.85 -19.42
CA GLN A 214 3.14 6.25 -20.76
C GLN A 214 4.51 5.64 -21.11
N GLY A 215 5.24 5.17 -20.10
CA GLY A 215 6.52 4.50 -20.29
C GLY A 215 6.91 3.64 -19.10
N ILE A 216 7.82 2.71 -19.35
CA ILE A 216 8.45 1.86 -18.37
C ILE A 216 9.95 1.80 -18.61
N ILE A 217 10.72 2.00 -17.55
CA ILE A 217 12.15 1.71 -17.51
C ILE A 217 12.34 0.43 -16.70
N LEU A 218 12.79 -0.63 -17.37
CA LEU A 218 13.07 -1.92 -16.79
C LEU A 218 14.52 -1.97 -16.29
N LEU A 219 14.70 -2.13 -14.99
CA LEU A 219 15.97 -2.47 -14.36
C LEU A 219 16.32 -3.91 -14.73
N LYS A 220 17.54 -4.16 -15.20
CA LYS A 220 17.97 -5.49 -15.65
C LYS A 220 17.87 -6.55 -14.53
N GLY A 221 17.37 -7.74 -14.86
CA GLY A 221 17.28 -8.87 -13.93
C GLY A 221 16.38 -9.99 -14.44
N THR A 222 16.28 -11.09 -13.70
CA THR A 222 15.52 -12.28 -14.13
C THR A 222 14.00 -12.07 -14.21
N ALA A 223 13.44 -11.13 -13.44
CA ALA A 223 12.01 -10.76 -13.55
C ALA A 223 11.72 -9.92 -14.79
N THR A 224 12.72 -9.19 -15.28
CA THR A 224 12.58 -8.20 -16.34
C THR A 224 12.11 -8.81 -17.65
N ASP A 225 12.66 -9.97 -18.02
CA ASP A 225 12.24 -10.70 -19.22
C ASP A 225 10.78 -11.16 -19.13
N LYS A 226 10.34 -11.57 -17.93
CA LYS A 226 8.95 -12.00 -17.70
C LYS A 226 7.99 -10.81 -17.79
N ILE A 227 8.31 -9.69 -17.14
CA ILE A 227 7.51 -8.46 -17.22
C ILE A 227 7.40 -7.99 -18.67
N LYS A 228 8.53 -7.94 -19.38
CA LYS A 228 8.58 -7.52 -20.79
C LYS A 228 7.71 -8.42 -21.68
N LYS A 229 7.79 -9.75 -21.50
CA LYS A 229 6.96 -10.69 -22.24
C LYS A 229 5.47 -10.45 -22.03
N GLU A 230 5.03 -10.23 -20.78
CA GLU A 230 3.62 -9.96 -20.48
C GLU A 230 3.15 -8.59 -21.02
N ILE A 231 4.04 -7.58 -21.02
CA ILE A 231 3.78 -6.29 -21.66
C ILE A 231 3.64 -6.48 -23.18
N ASP A 232 4.54 -7.22 -23.83
CA ASP A 232 4.46 -7.49 -25.27
C ASP A 232 3.14 -8.19 -25.65
N HIS A 233 2.64 -9.08 -24.78
CA HIS A 233 1.31 -9.68 -24.94
C HIS A 233 0.19 -8.64 -24.86
N CYS A 234 0.26 -7.69 -23.93
CA CYS A 234 -0.72 -6.60 -23.81
C CYS A 234 -0.71 -5.71 -25.06
N LEU A 235 0.47 -5.33 -25.56
CA LEU A 235 0.62 -4.47 -26.74
C LEU A 235 0.13 -5.14 -28.04
N LYS A 236 0.37 -6.45 -28.20
CA LYS A 236 -0.14 -7.22 -29.34
C LYS A 236 -1.67 -7.29 -29.37
N ASN A 237 -2.31 -7.33 -28.21
CA ASN A 237 -3.75 -7.43 -28.08
C ASN A 237 -4.47 -6.08 -28.18
N ASN A 238 -3.75 -4.96 -28.12
CA ASN A 238 -4.33 -3.63 -28.23
C ASN A 238 -3.33 -2.64 -28.85
N SER A 239 -3.50 -2.35 -30.13
CA SER A 239 -2.65 -1.45 -30.91
C SER A 239 -2.76 0.03 -30.52
N GLU A 240 -3.75 0.42 -29.72
CA GLU A 240 -3.88 1.80 -29.23
C GLU A 240 -2.94 2.10 -28.06
N ILE A 241 -2.37 1.07 -27.43
CA ILE A 241 -1.45 1.23 -26.31
C ILE A 241 -0.08 1.65 -26.84
N ASN A 242 0.26 2.92 -26.65
CA ASN A 242 1.62 3.42 -26.84
C ASN A 242 2.35 3.41 -25.48
N LEU A 243 3.30 2.50 -25.32
CA LEU A 243 4.14 2.38 -24.13
C LEU A 243 5.61 2.36 -24.55
N ASP A 244 6.39 3.35 -24.09
CA ASP A 244 7.84 3.36 -24.33
C ASP A 244 8.53 2.43 -23.32
N ILE A 245 9.26 1.45 -23.83
CA ILE A 245 9.94 0.43 -23.03
C ILE A 245 11.45 0.62 -23.19
N LYS A 246 12.16 0.86 -22.10
CA LYS A 246 13.63 0.88 -22.05
C LYS A 246 14.11 -0.14 -21.04
N GLU A 247 15.24 -0.76 -21.32
CA GLU A 247 15.94 -1.63 -20.37
C GLU A 247 17.28 -1.00 -20.01
N ILE A 248 17.56 -0.90 -18.71
CA ILE A 248 18.67 -0.14 -18.14
C ILE A 248 19.26 -0.92 -16.95
N ASP A 249 20.57 -0.85 -16.76
CA ASP A 249 21.30 -1.47 -15.65
C ASP A 249 21.79 -0.46 -14.60
N LEU A 250 21.67 0.84 -14.87
CA LEU A 250 22.12 1.93 -14.01
C LEU A 250 20.96 2.83 -13.57
N MET A 251 20.78 3.00 -12.25
CA MET A 251 19.66 3.74 -11.67
C MET A 251 19.65 5.22 -12.10
N GLU A 252 20.81 5.85 -12.16
CA GLU A 252 21.00 7.24 -12.56
C GLU A 252 20.46 7.49 -13.97
N LYS A 253 20.80 6.59 -14.91
CA LYS A 253 20.30 6.63 -16.29
C LYS A 253 18.81 6.32 -16.37
N ALA A 254 18.31 5.41 -15.53
CA ALA A 254 16.88 5.09 -15.48
C ALA A 254 16.05 6.31 -15.04
N VAL A 255 16.51 7.01 -14.01
CA VAL A 255 15.90 8.25 -13.51
C VAL A 255 15.96 9.37 -14.55
N GLU A 256 17.09 9.54 -15.25
CA GLU A 256 17.24 10.53 -16.32
C GLU A 256 16.25 10.29 -17.48
N LEU A 257 16.16 9.05 -17.96
CA LEU A 257 15.25 8.68 -19.05
C LEU A 257 13.79 8.82 -18.62
N ALA A 258 13.47 8.39 -17.41
CA ALA A 258 12.12 8.53 -16.86
C ALA A 258 11.72 10.01 -16.72
N TYR A 259 12.62 10.87 -16.24
CA TYR A 259 12.40 12.30 -16.13
C TYR A 259 12.13 12.96 -17.48
N LYS A 260 12.96 12.67 -18.49
CA LYS A 260 12.79 13.19 -19.87
C LYS A 260 11.47 12.74 -20.48
N LYS A 261 11.08 11.47 -20.29
CA LYS A 261 9.83 10.91 -20.81
C LYS A 261 8.60 11.46 -20.08
N ALA A 262 8.66 11.61 -18.76
CA ALA A 262 7.55 12.07 -17.93
C ALA A 262 7.08 13.47 -18.34
N GLY A 263 8.02 14.36 -18.68
CA GLY A 263 7.73 15.71 -19.18
C GLY A 263 7.07 16.63 -18.14
N LYS A 264 6.68 17.83 -18.54
CA LYS A 264 6.09 18.81 -17.61
C LYS A 264 4.83 18.27 -16.95
N ASN A 265 4.72 18.41 -15.63
CA ASN A 265 3.65 17.82 -14.80
C ASN A 265 3.65 16.28 -14.79
N GLY A 266 4.69 15.62 -15.28
CA GLY A 266 4.82 14.16 -15.27
C GLY A 266 5.04 13.57 -13.89
N LEU A 267 5.01 12.25 -13.82
CA LEU A 267 5.25 11.47 -12.61
C LEU A 267 6.28 10.38 -12.90
N VAL A 268 7.22 10.19 -11.98
CA VAL A 268 8.17 9.08 -12.01
C VAL A 268 7.98 8.25 -10.74
N LEU A 269 7.76 6.96 -10.89
CA LEU A 269 7.58 6.01 -9.80
C LEU A 269 8.67 4.94 -9.86
N LEU A 270 9.51 4.82 -8.84
CA LEU A 270 10.24 3.58 -8.59
C LEU A 270 9.30 2.62 -7.87
N SER A 271 8.83 1.59 -8.57
CA SER A 271 8.03 0.50 -7.97
C SER A 271 8.42 -0.82 -8.65
N PRO A 272 9.37 -1.58 -8.08
CA PRO A 272 10.08 -2.66 -8.76
C PRO A 272 9.21 -3.86 -9.16
N GLY A 273 8.20 -4.18 -8.35
CA GLY A 273 7.37 -5.38 -8.50
C GLY A 273 8.09 -6.70 -8.23
N CYS A 274 9.36 -6.64 -7.82
CA CYS A 274 10.23 -7.81 -7.66
C CYS A 274 11.44 -7.52 -6.75
N ALA A 275 12.27 -8.55 -6.53
CA ALA A 275 13.42 -8.47 -5.63
C ALA A 275 14.53 -7.55 -6.18
N SER A 276 15.35 -6.99 -5.29
CA SER A 276 16.46 -6.09 -5.60
C SER A 276 17.77 -6.80 -5.96
N PHE A 277 17.87 -8.11 -5.67
CA PHE A 277 19.10 -8.89 -5.86
C PHE A 277 19.61 -8.87 -7.30
N GLY A 278 20.93 -8.92 -7.46
CA GLY A 278 21.62 -8.84 -8.74
C GLY A 278 22.22 -7.46 -8.97
N LEU A 279 21.38 -6.42 -9.11
CA LEU A 279 21.82 -5.03 -9.30
C LEU A 279 22.11 -4.29 -7.98
N PHE A 280 21.47 -4.72 -6.88
CA PHE A 280 21.60 -4.08 -5.57
C PHE A 280 21.75 -5.15 -4.48
N LYS A 281 22.36 -4.78 -3.36
CA LYS A 281 22.54 -5.62 -2.16
C LYS A 281 21.20 -5.91 -1.47
N HIS A 282 20.33 -4.91 -1.40
CA HIS A 282 18.99 -4.99 -0.81
C HIS A 282 18.08 -3.87 -1.34
N GLU A 283 16.78 -3.96 -1.02
CA GLU A 283 15.76 -3.02 -1.51
C GLU A 283 16.00 -1.58 -1.05
N PHE A 284 16.54 -1.37 0.15
CA PHE A 284 16.85 -0.02 0.63
C PHE A 284 18.00 0.64 -0.17
N GLU A 285 19.05 -0.10 -0.55
CA GLU A 285 20.13 0.45 -1.39
C GLU A 285 19.59 0.87 -2.77
N ARG A 286 18.69 0.09 -3.36
CA ARG A 286 17.99 0.47 -4.60
C ARG A 286 17.21 1.79 -4.43
N GLY A 287 16.52 1.94 -3.31
CA GLY A 287 15.79 3.16 -2.96
C GLY A 287 16.72 4.35 -2.77
N ASP A 288 17.84 4.17 -2.06
CA ASP A 288 18.84 5.21 -1.83
C ASP A 288 19.47 5.68 -3.13
N LYS A 289 19.80 4.75 -4.03
CA LYS A 289 20.30 5.06 -5.38
C LYS A 289 19.30 5.86 -6.21
N PHE A 290 18.01 5.52 -6.14
CA PHE A 290 16.97 6.31 -6.79
C PHE A 290 16.86 7.70 -6.18
N ASN A 291 16.81 7.81 -4.85
CA ASN A 291 16.74 9.08 -4.14
C ASN A 291 17.93 9.98 -4.47
N GLN A 292 19.14 9.41 -4.53
CA GLN A 292 20.36 10.10 -4.92
C GLN A 292 20.30 10.57 -6.38
N ALA A 293 19.97 9.68 -7.32
CA ALA A 293 19.82 10.04 -8.72
C ALA A 293 18.80 11.17 -8.93
N VAL A 294 17.66 11.11 -8.23
CA VAL A 294 16.66 12.18 -8.25
C VAL A 294 17.25 13.48 -7.70
N LYS A 295 18.03 13.47 -6.61
CA LYS A 295 18.69 14.66 -6.06
C LYS A 295 19.72 15.26 -7.02
N GLU A 296 20.40 14.44 -7.82
CA GLU A 296 21.45 14.87 -8.75
C GLU A 296 20.93 15.32 -10.13
N LEU A 297 19.66 15.01 -10.48
CA LEU A 297 19.02 15.50 -11.70
C LEU A 297 19.11 17.03 -11.81
N LYS A 298 19.61 17.52 -12.94
CA LYS A 298 19.67 18.95 -13.27
C LYS A 298 18.40 19.44 -13.94
#